data_AF-A0AAP6JEQ7-F1
#
_entry.id   AF-A0AAP6JEQ7-F1
#
_cell.length_a   1.000
_cell.length_b   1.000
_cell.length_c   1.000
_cell.angle_alpha   90.00
_cell.angle_beta   90.00
_cell.angle_gamma   90.00
#
_symmetry.space_group_name_H-M   'P 1'
#
loop_
_entity.id
_entity.type
_entity.pdbx_description
1 polymer ?
#
loop_
_entity_poly.entity_id
_entity_poly.type
_entity_poly.pdbx_seq_one_letter_code
_entity_poly.pdbx_strand_id
1 'polypeptide(L)'
;MNETPTSAPDSLRLASGEYRLVVAPALAAAAETAAERGDPHLFNDMASMLALVWMVEGLVARYRHSVPLDQQTSEDRALDAAPLGACALVFTESELDEASVDECLGALRRAAQMLEDDGIARTGEEYLDQAWEALRTEANEDAIAHLRACARRLGTAVDEWEASRG
;
A
#
# COMPACT_ATOMS: atom_id res chain seq x y z
N MET A 1 23.61 6.07 27.98
CA MET A 1 22.25 5.51 27.91
C MET A 1 21.83 5.73 26.47
N ASN A 2 21.93 4.69 25.63
CA ASN A 2 21.52 4.79 24.23
C ASN A 2 20.03 4.52 24.18
N GLU A 3 19.26 5.55 23.86
CA GLU A 3 17.85 5.43 23.54
C GLU A 3 17.74 4.53 22.30
N THR A 4 16.95 3.47 22.45
CA THR A 4 16.60 2.56 21.37
C THR A 4 15.81 3.36 20.34
N PRO A 5 16.03 3.20 19.01
CA PRO A 5 15.19 3.87 18.02
C PRO A 5 13.74 3.47 18.30
N THR A 6 12.86 4.47 18.34
CA THR A 6 11.43 4.29 18.61
C THR A 6 10.86 3.39 17.54
N SER A 7 10.84 2.09 17.82
CA SER A 7 9.95 1.14 17.18
C SER A 7 8.56 1.77 17.19
N ALA A 8 7.89 1.80 16.04
CA ALA A 8 6.47 2.14 15.99
C ALA A 8 5.76 1.42 17.15
N PRO A 9 4.92 2.12 17.93
CA PRO A 9 4.26 1.51 19.08
C PRO A 9 3.56 0.24 18.61
N ASP A 10 3.64 -0.84 19.38
CA ASP A 10 3.06 -2.15 19.01
C ASP A 10 1.58 -2.04 18.60
N SER A 11 0.89 -1.00 19.08
CA SER A 11 -0.49 -0.70 18.71
C SER A 11 -0.73 -0.18 17.29
N LEU A 12 0.31 0.06 16.50
CA LEU A 12 0.22 0.39 15.07
C LEU A 12 0.61 -0.81 14.20
N ARG A 13 0.93 -1.96 14.80
CA ARG A 13 1.27 -3.18 14.07
C ARG A 13 0.03 -4.01 13.81
N LEU A 14 -0.14 -4.43 12.57
CA LEU A 14 -1.15 -5.42 12.22
C LEU A 14 -0.81 -6.80 12.79
N ALA A 15 -1.84 -7.54 13.19
CA ALA A 15 -1.70 -8.96 13.47
C ALA A 15 -1.22 -9.70 12.20
N SER A 16 -0.44 -10.76 12.37
CA SER A 16 0.20 -11.47 11.26
C SER A 16 -0.79 -12.04 10.23
N GLY A 17 -2.03 -12.34 10.63
CA GLY A 17 -3.10 -12.75 9.72
C GLY A 17 -3.52 -11.61 8.80
N GLU A 18 -3.86 -10.46 9.38
CA GLU A 18 -4.29 -9.27 8.65
C GLU A 18 -3.16 -8.71 7.78
N TYR A 19 -1.93 -8.69 8.28
CA TYR A 19 -0.77 -8.28 7.48
C TYR A 19 -0.60 -9.13 6.23
N ARG A 20 -0.68 -10.47 6.36
CA ARG A 20 -0.56 -11.39 5.22
C ARG A 20 -1.73 -11.30 4.24
N LEU A 21 -2.89 -10.84 4.71
CA LEU A 21 -4.07 -10.70 3.89
C LEU A 21 -4.11 -9.35 3.15
N VAL A 22 -3.65 -8.28 3.79
CA VAL A 22 -3.85 -6.89 3.31
C VAL A 22 -2.56 -6.26 2.80
N VAL A 23 -1.45 -6.40 3.53
CA VAL A 23 -0.21 -5.65 3.24
C VAL A 23 0.75 -6.45 2.37
N ALA A 24 1.09 -7.68 2.79
CA ALA A 24 2.06 -8.51 2.09
C ALA A 24 1.78 -8.71 0.58
N PRO A 25 0.55 -9.04 0.13
CA PRO A 25 0.27 -9.24 -1.29
C PRO A 25 0.30 -7.93 -2.09
N ALA A 26 -0.15 -6.82 -1.50
CA ALA A 26 -0.09 -5.50 -2.13
C ALA A 26 1.37 -5.03 -2.29
N LEU A 27 2.20 -5.26 -1.27
CA LEU A 27 3.63 -4.96 -1.30
C LEU A 27 4.34 -5.75 -2.41
N ALA A 28 4.08 -7.06 -2.50
CA ALA A 28 4.64 -7.90 -3.56
C ALA A 28 4.23 -7.40 -4.95
N ALA A 29 2.95 -7.10 -5.15
CA ALA A 29 2.44 -6.60 -6.43
C ALA A 29 3.03 -5.24 -6.81
N ALA A 30 3.17 -4.30 -5.85
CA ALA A 30 3.78 -3.00 -6.09
C ALA A 30 5.27 -3.13 -6.45
N ALA A 31 6.03 -3.95 -5.71
CA ALA A 31 7.45 -4.17 -5.98
C ALA A 31 7.69 -4.81 -7.35
N GLU A 32 6.90 -5.82 -7.72
CA GLU A 32 6.97 -6.42 -9.06
C GLU A 32 6.61 -5.42 -10.16
N THR A 33 5.63 -4.55 -9.92
CA THR A 33 5.23 -3.52 -10.89
C THR A 33 6.31 -2.45 -11.07
N ALA A 34 6.96 -2.01 -9.99
CA ALA A 34 8.11 -1.09 -10.07
C ALA A 34 9.25 -1.69 -10.90
N ALA A 35 9.57 -2.98 -10.66
CA ALA A 35 10.58 -3.70 -11.43
C ALA A 35 10.24 -3.78 -12.93
N GLU A 36 8.97 -3.98 -13.29
CA GLU A 36 8.50 -3.95 -14.68
C GLU A 36 8.65 -2.58 -15.34
N ARG A 37 8.51 -1.50 -14.55
CA ARG A 37 8.67 -0.11 -14.99
C ARG A 37 10.13 0.32 -15.14
N GLY A 38 11.07 -0.54 -14.75
CA GLY A 38 12.51 -0.34 -14.93
C GLY A 38 13.25 0.07 -13.66
N ASP A 39 12.57 0.17 -12.52
CA ASP A 39 13.22 0.40 -11.23
C ASP A 39 13.18 -0.85 -10.36
N PRO A 40 14.33 -1.52 -10.10
CA PRO A 40 14.34 -2.71 -9.25
C PRO A 40 13.97 -2.42 -7.79
N HIS A 41 13.92 -1.14 -7.39
CA HIS A 41 13.63 -0.73 -6.04
C HIS A 41 12.32 0.07 -5.98
N LEU A 42 11.34 -0.47 -5.25
CA LEU A 42 10.01 0.13 -5.13
C LEU A 42 10.05 1.58 -4.62
N PHE A 43 10.97 1.92 -3.70
CA PHE A 43 11.05 3.28 -3.13
C PHE A 43 11.38 4.38 -4.16
N ASN A 44 11.95 4.03 -5.31
CA ASN A 44 12.27 4.97 -6.38
C ASN A 44 11.12 5.15 -7.38
N ASP A 45 10.14 4.24 -7.42
CA ASP A 45 9.00 4.34 -8.33
C ASP A 45 7.79 4.93 -7.58
N MET A 46 7.63 6.26 -7.69
CA MET A 46 6.57 6.99 -7.00
C MET A 46 5.16 6.51 -7.39
N ALA A 47 4.94 6.19 -8.66
CA ALA A 47 3.64 5.70 -9.14
C ALA A 47 3.28 4.35 -8.49
N SER A 48 4.25 3.46 -8.31
CA SER A 48 4.09 2.17 -7.65
C SER A 48 3.96 2.30 -6.13
N MET A 49 4.63 3.28 -5.52
CA MET A 49 4.43 3.63 -4.09
C MET A 49 3.03 4.18 -3.84
N LEU A 50 2.50 5.01 -4.73
CA LEU A 50 1.13 5.52 -4.65
C LEU A 50 0.11 4.40 -4.89
N ALA A 51 0.39 3.49 -5.82
CA ALA A 51 -0.42 2.29 -6.00
C ALA A 51 -0.41 1.41 -4.75
N LEU A 52 0.73 1.26 -4.05
CA LEU A 52 0.81 0.51 -2.79
C LEU A 52 -0.12 1.11 -1.72
N VAL A 53 -0.06 2.43 -1.50
CA VAL A 53 -0.95 3.12 -0.54
C VAL A 53 -2.40 2.82 -0.86
N TRP A 54 -2.80 3.04 -2.11
CA TRP A 54 -4.18 2.87 -2.53
C TRP A 54 -4.68 1.42 -2.42
N MET A 55 -3.86 0.45 -2.82
CA MET A 55 -4.21 -0.97 -2.72
C MET A 55 -4.39 -1.38 -1.25
N VAL A 56 -3.49 -0.96 -0.37
CA VAL A 56 -3.59 -1.29 1.07
C VAL A 56 -4.82 -0.62 1.68
N GLU A 57 -5.09 0.64 1.40
CA GLU A 57 -6.32 1.34 1.85
C GLU A 57 -7.58 0.59 1.41
N GLY A 58 -7.66 0.23 0.13
CA GLY A 58 -8.83 -0.45 -0.40
C GLY A 58 -8.96 -1.91 0.06
N LEU A 59 -7.86 -2.61 0.36
CA LEU A 59 -7.90 -3.94 0.99
C LEU A 59 -8.31 -3.84 2.47
N VAL A 60 -7.84 -2.84 3.21
CA VAL A 60 -8.30 -2.55 4.58
C VAL A 60 -9.81 -2.29 4.60
N ALA A 61 -10.31 -1.48 3.66
CA ALA A 61 -11.73 -1.19 3.56
C ALA A 61 -12.56 -2.46 3.33
N ARG A 62 -12.11 -3.34 2.42
CA ARG A 62 -12.78 -4.63 2.13
C ARG A 62 -12.68 -5.61 3.30
N TYR A 63 -11.55 -5.64 3.99
CA TYR A 63 -11.37 -6.41 5.23
C TYR A 63 -12.39 -5.98 6.28
N ARG A 64 -12.46 -4.68 6.60
CA ARG A 64 -13.41 -4.13 7.58
C ARG A 64 -14.86 -4.38 7.22
N HIS A 65 -15.20 -4.33 5.93
CA HIS A 65 -16.57 -4.54 5.48
C HIS A 65 -17.01 -6.01 5.59
N SER A 66 -16.08 -6.95 5.38
CA SER A 66 -16.41 -8.38 5.26
C SER A 66 -16.08 -9.23 6.48
N VAL A 67 -15.22 -8.73 7.38
CA VAL A 67 -14.86 -9.40 8.64
C VAL A 67 -15.59 -8.73 9.80
N PRO A 68 -16.44 -9.46 10.55
CA PRO A 68 -17.14 -8.93 11.73
C PRO A 68 -16.19 -8.32 12.75
N LEU A 69 -16.61 -7.24 13.41
CA LEU A 69 -15.76 -6.48 14.34
C LEU A 69 -15.19 -7.33 15.49
N ASP A 70 -15.95 -8.32 15.97
CA ASP A 70 -15.54 -9.25 17.02
C ASP A 70 -14.48 -10.28 16.56
N GLN A 71 -14.22 -10.36 15.26
CA GLN A 71 -13.22 -11.23 14.63
C GLN A 71 -12.00 -10.44 14.12
N GLN A 72 -12.04 -9.10 14.18
CA GLN A 72 -10.89 -8.26 13.86
C GLN A 72 -9.87 -8.34 14.99
N THR A 73 -8.61 -8.57 14.64
CA THR A 73 -7.54 -8.81 15.63
C THR A 73 -6.81 -7.51 15.95
N SER A 74 -6.56 -6.69 14.95
CA SER A 74 -5.93 -5.39 15.13
C SER A 74 -6.93 -4.32 15.52
N GLU A 75 -6.44 -3.32 16.26
CA GLU A 75 -7.19 -2.12 16.54
C GLU A 75 -7.36 -1.27 15.27
N ASP A 76 -8.44 -0.48 15.21
CA ASP A 76 -8.74 0.38 14.06
C ASP A 76 -7.58 1.29 13.67
N ARG A 77 -6.86 1.85 14.65
CA ARG A 77 -5.69 2.70 14.38
C ARG A 77 -4.55 1.97 13.67
N ALA A 78 -4.39 0.65 13.86
CA ALA A 78 -3.38 -0.12 13.17
C ALA A 78 -3.80 -0.39 11.72
N LEU A 79 -5.09 -0.65 11.49
CA LEU A 79 -5.68 -0.75 10.16
C LEU A 79 -5.58 0.58 9.40
N ASP A 80 -5.86 1.71 10.06
CA ASP A 80 -5.74 3.05 9.49
C ASP A 80 -4.29 3.41 9.15
N ALA A 81 -3.32 2.95 9.96
CA ALA A 81 -1.91 3.20 9.74
C ALA A 81 -1.28 2.26 8.69
N ALA A 82 -1.93 1.16 8.34
CA ALA A 82 -1.36 0.12 7.48
C ALA A 82 -0.85 0.63 6.11
N PRO A 83 -1.54 1.53 5.37
CA PRO A 83 -1.07 2.00 4.07
C PRO A 83 0.28 2.71 4.15
N LEU A 84 0.40 3.71 5.03
CA LEU A 84 1.66 4.44 5.23
C LEU A 84 2.70 3.58 5.96
N GLY A 85 2.26 2.66 6.82
CA GLY A 85 3.14 1.68 7.47
C GLY A 85 3.82 0.75 6.46
N ALA A 86 3.12 0.32 5.41
CA ALA A 86 3.69 -0.46 4.32
C ALA A 86 4.79 0.33 3.58
N CYS A 87 4.54 1.62 3.30
CA CYS A 87 5.53 2.49 2.67
C CYS A 87 6.73 2.77 3.60
N ALA A 88 6.49 2.92 4.90
CA ALA A 88 7.55 3.11 5.89
C ALA A 88 8.50 1.90 5.95
N LEU A 89 7.98 0.67 5.83
CA LEU A 89 8.78 -0.54 5.72
C LEU A 89 9.69 -0.48 4.49
N VAL A 90 9.14 -0.13 3.33
CA VAL A 90 9.90 0.01 2.07
C VAL A 90 11.04 1.03 2.22
N PHE A 91 10.76 2.22 2.77
CA PHE A 91 11.80 3.24 2.96
C PHE A 91 12.85 2.84 4.00
N THR A 92 12.44 2.16 5.08
CA THR A 92 13.37 1.70 6.13
C THR A 92 14.31 0.61 5.61
N GLU A 93 13.81 -0.31 4.78
CA GLU A 93 14.64 -1.34 4.13
C GLU A 93 15.62 -0.75 3.11
N SER A 94 15.42 0.50 2.70
CA SER A 94 16.25 1.23 1.75
C SER A 94 17.39 2.02 2.42
N GLU A 95 17.61 1.80 3.73
CA GLU A 95 18.64 2.46 4.54
C GLU A 95 18.52 4.00 4.61
N LEU A 96 17.33 4.55 4.35
CA LEU A 96 17.04 5.96 4.59
C LEU A 96 17.06 6.29 6.08
N ASP A 97 17.55 7.47 6.44
CA ASP A 97 17.47 7.95 7.82
C ASP A 97 16.03 8.33 8.20
N GLU A 98 15.73 8.33 9.49
CA GLU A 98 14.38 8.55 10.03
C GLU A 98 13.74 9.87 9.54
N ALA A 99 14.53 10.95 9.42
CA ALA A 99 14.00 12.23 8.95
C ALA A 99 13.64 12.18 7.46
N SER A 100 14.46 11.50 6.64
CA SER A 100 14.16 11.26 5.23
C SER A 100 12.92 10.37 5.06
N VAL A 101 12.76 9.33 5.89
CA VAL A 101 11.55 8.49 5.89
C VAL A 101 10.30 9.34 6.19
N ASP A 102 10.34 10.17 7.23
CA ASP A 102 9.22 11.03 7.60
C ASP A 102 8.86 12.05 6.50
N GLU A 103 9.87 12.63 5.85
CA GLU A 103 9.67 13.55 4.72
C GLU A 103 9.02 12.85 3.52
N CYS A 104 9.54 11.67 3.15
CA CYS A 104 9.00 10.85 2.07
C CYS A 104 7.56 10.41 2.35
N LEU A 105 7.26 9.94 3.56
CA LEU A 105 5.89 9.59 3.97
C LEU A 105 4.95 10.80 3.93
N GLY A 106 5.44 11.97 4.40
CA GLY A 106 4.69 13.21 4.33
C GLY A 106 4.36 13.63 2.90
N ALA A 107 5.32 13.49 1.98
CA ALA A 107 5.12 13.75 0.56
C ALA A 107 4.15 12.76 -0.09
N LEU A 108 4.32 11.47 0.19
CA LEU A 108 3.49 10.40 -0.36
C LEU A 108 2.02 10.55 0.07
N ARG A 109 1.77 10.86 1.34
CA ARG A 109 0.41 11.13 1.85
C ARG A 109 -0.25 12.30 1.13
N ARG A 110 0.51 13.38 0.87
CA ARG A 110 -0.03 14.53 0.11
C ARG A 110 -0.35 14.16 -1.33
N ALA A 111 0.54 13.42 -1.99
CA ALA A 111 0.32 12.97 -3.35
C ALA A 111 -0.89 12.01 -3.44
N ALA A 112 -1.03 11.06 -2.52
CA ALA A 112 -2.18 10.18 -2.44
C ALA A 112 -3.50 10.97 -2.30
N GLN A 113 -3.54 11.96 -1.41
CA GLN A 113 -4.72 12.84 -1.27
C GLN A 113 -5.04 13.58 -2.57
N MET A 114 -4.02 14.10 -3.27
CA MET A 114 -4.22 14.80 -4.54
C MET A 114 -4.80 13.89 -5.62
N LEU A 115 -4.38 12.62 -5.68
CA LEU A 115 -4.94 11.63 -6.61
C LEU A 115 -6.39 11.27 -6.26
N GLU A 116 -6.73 11.22 -4.98
CA GLU A 116 -8.10 10.98 -4.52
C GLU A 116 -9.02 12.15 -4.89
N ASP A 117 -8.59 13.38 -4.60
CA ASP A 117 -9.33 14.61 -4.89
C ASP A 117 -9.62 14.75 -6.40
N ASP A 118 -8.68 14.33 -7.26
CA ASP A 118 -8.81 14.34 -8.71
C ASP A 118 -9.48 13.07 -9.29
N GLY A 119 -9.86 12.10 -8.44
CA GLY A 119 -10.58 10.89 -8.84
C GLY A 119 -9.75 9.85 -9.61
N ILE A 120 -8.43 10.00 -9.66
CA ILE A 120 -7.49 9.09 -10.36
C ILE A 120 -7.46 7.71 -9.70
N ALA A 121 -7.59 7.70 -8.37
CA ALA A 121 -7.53 6.55 -7.51
C ALA A 121 -8.54 5.43 -7.89
N ARG A 122 -9.66 5.73 -8.55
CA ARG A 122 -10.71 4.74 -8.85
C ARG A 122 -10.45 3.86 -10.08
N THR A 123 -9.37 4.12 -10.83
CA THR A 123 -9.13 3.45 -12.12
C THR A 123 -8.82 1.96 -12.02
N GLY A 124 -8.55 1.41 -10.83
CA GLY A 124 -8.21 -0.01 -10.59
C GLY A 124 -9.19 -0.79 -9.69
N GLU A 125 -10.36 -0.23 -9.38
CA GLU A 125 -11.29 -0.81 -8.38
C GLU A 125 -11.76 -2.22 -8.70
N GLU A 126 -12.03 -2.53 -9.98
CA GLU A 126 -12.44 -3.87 -10.41
C GLU A 126 -11.38 -4.95 -10.12
N TYR A 127 -10.10 -4.60 -10.31
CA TYR A 127 -9.00 -5.52 -10.05
C TYR A 127 -8.79 -5.70 -8.55
N LEU A 128 -9.04 -4.65 -7.76
CA LEU A 128 -8.97 -4.73 -6.32
C LEU A 128 -10.07 -5.63 -5.73
N ASP A 129 -11.28 -5.58 -6.30
CA ASP A 129 -12.37 -6.50 -5.93
C ASP A 129 -12.03 -7.95 -6.26
N GLN A 130 -11.48 -8.20 -7.45
CA GLN A 130 -11.04 -9.54 -7.85
C GLN A 130 -9.92 -10.06 -6.97
N ALA A 131 -8.94 -9.21 -6.65
CA ALA A 131 -7.86 -9.55 -5.72
C ALA A 131 -8.41 -9.92 -4.34
N TRP A 132 -9.36 -9.15 -3.82
CA TRP A 132 -9.95 -9.42 -2.52
C TRP A 132 -10.67 -10.77 -2.45
N GLU A 133 -11.42 -11.13 -3.50
CA GLU A 133 -12.08 -12.44 -3.55
C GLU A 133 -11.08 -13.59 -3.67
N ALA A 134 -10.01 -13.42 -4.46
CA ALA A 134 -8.93 -14.40 -4.53
C ALA A 134 -8.22 -14.58 -3.18
N LEU A 135 -7.96 -13.48 -2.45
CA LEU A 135 -7.37 -13.52 -1.11
C LEU A 135 -8.25 -14.28 -0.11
N ARG A 136 -9.57 -14.06 -0.14
CA ARG A 136 -10.54 -14.75 0.72
C ARG A 136 -10.64 -16.25 0.45
N THR A 137 -10.33 -16.66 -0.78
CA THR A 137 -10.38 -18.07 -1.22
C THR A 137 -9.00 -18.73 -1.24
N GLU A 138 -8.00 -18.08 -0.64
CA GLU A 138 -6.60 -18.53 -0.57
C GLU A 138 -5.92 -18.73 -1.94
N ALA A 139 -6.48 -18.17 -3.01
CA ALA A 139 -5.92 -18.15 -4.35
C ALA A 139 -4.84 -17.05 -4.49
N ASN A 140 -3.74 -17.21 -3.76
CA ASN A 140 -2.71 -16.17 -3.61
C ASN A 140 -2.06 -15.73 -4.93
N GLU A 141 -1.85 -16.65 -5.88
CA GLU A 141 -1.27 -16.32 -7.19
C GLU A 141 -2.20 -15.42 -8.01
N ASP A 142 -3.50 -15.75 -8.04
CA ASP A 142 -4.52 -14.93 -8.72
C ASP A 142 -4.68 -13.57 -8.02
N ALA A 143 -4.65 -13.55 -6.68
CA ALA A 143 -4.69 -12.31 -5.91
C ALA A 143 -3.54 -11.36 -6.30
N ILE A 144 -2.31 -11.86 -6.34
CA ILE A 144 -1.14 -11.07 -6.74
C ILE A 144 -1.28 -10.61 -8.19
N ALA A 145 -1.75 -11.47 -9.10
CA ALA A 145 -1.95 -11.11 -10.50
C ALA A 145 -2.96 -9.96 -10.66
N HIS A 146 -4.07 -10.00 -9.93
CA HIS A 146 -5.06 -8.93 -9.89
C HIS A 146 -4.52 -7.64 -9.27
N LEU A 147 -3.78 -7.73 -8.14
CA LEU A 147 -3.13 -6.56 -7.55
C LEU A 147 -2.09 -5.94 -8.48
N ARG A 148 -1.36 -6.73 -9.26
CA ARG A 148 -0.45 -6.20 -10.29
C ARG A 148 -1.20 -5.50 -11.42
N ALA A 149 -2.34 -6.05 -11.85
CA ALA A 149 -3.18 -5.36 -12.84
C ALA A 149 -3.69 -4.02 -12.30
N CYS A 150 -4.10 -4.00 -11.02
CA CYS A 150 -4.45 -2.79 -10.31
C CYS A 150 -3.30 -1.78 -10.26
N ALA A 151 -2.12 -2.21 -9.81
CA ALA A 151 -0.93 -1.36 -9.68
C ALA A 151 -0.49 -0.76 -11.02
N ARG A 152 -0.50 -1.56 -12.11
CA ARG A 152 -0.20 -1.05 -13.47
C ARG A 152 -1.22 -0.01 -13.92
N ARG A 153 -2.50 -0.25 -13.66
CA ARG A 153 -3.57 0.64 -14.08
C ARG A 153 -3.50 1.98 -13.36
N LEU A 154 -3.27 1.95 -12.04
CA LEU A 154 -3.03 3.15 -11.24
C LEU A 154 -1.74 3.86 -11.65
N GLY A 155 -0.64 3.12 -11.83
CA GLY A 155 0.63 3.72 -12.25
C GLY A 155 0.52 4.48 -13.57
N THR A 156 -0.17 3.88 -14.55
CA THR A 156 -0.48 4.56 -15.83
C THR A 156 -1.33 5.82 -15.61
N ALA A 157 -2.35 5.74 -14.77
CA ALA A 157 -3.23 6.88 -14.49
C ALA A 157 -2.49 8.01 -13.74
N VAL A 158 -1.54 7.67 -12.87
CA VAL A 158 -0.64 8.63 -12.21
C VAL A 158 0.27 9.30 -13.24
N ASP A 159 0.92 8.52 -14.11
CA ASP A 159 1.79 9.06 -15.16
C ASP A 159 1.01 10.03 -16.08
N GLU A 160 -0.20 9.66 -16.50
CA GLU A 160 -1.09 10.50 -17.32
C GLU A 160 -1.51 11.79 -16.57
N TRP A 161 -1.83 11.67 -15.29
CA TRP A 161 -2.20 12.79 -14.44
C TRP A 161 -1.04 13.77 -14.25
N GLU A 162 0.17 13.28 -13.97
CA GLU A 162 1.38 14.10 -13.87
C GLU A 162 1.65 14.82 -15.20
N ALA A 163 1.56 14.11 -16.33
CA ALA A 163 1.76 14.68 -17.65
C ALA A 163 0.72 15.76 -18.00
N SER A 164 -0.51 15.66 -17.50
CA SER A 164 -1.57 16.66 -17.75
C SER A 164 -1.36 17.99 -17.02
N ARG A 165 -0.47 18.02 -16.02
CA ARG A 165 -0.18 19.18 -15.17
C ARG A 165 1.09 19.93 -15.57
N GLY A 166 1.90 19.36 -16.46
CA GLY A 166 3.10 19.97 -17.04
C GLY A 166 2.80 20.74 -18.31
#